data_AF-A0A0Q3LBU8-F1
#
_entry.id   AF-A0A0Q3LBU8-F1
#
_cell.length_a   1.000
_cell.length_b   1.000
_cell.length_c   1.000
_cell.angle_alpha   90.00
_cell.angle_beta   90.00
_cell.angle_gamma   90.00
#
_symmetry.space_group_name_H-M   'P 1'
#
loop_
_entity.id
_entity.type
_entity.pdbx_description
1 polymer ?
#
loop_
_entity_poly.entity_id
_entity_poly.type
_entity_poly.pdbx_seq_one_letter_code
_entity_poly.pdbx_strand_id
1 'polypeptide(L)' 'MSHLSFFLGVWSHIKNNNLQDPTNRNIVNCDEKLKTILLGRSKVELSELPMLVKLHFPKVFK' A
#
# COMPACT_ATOMS: atom_id res chain seq x y z
N MET A 1 1.82 -9.27 13.51
CA MET A 1 2.58 -8.86 12.31
C MET A 1 3.16 -7.48 12.57
N SER A 2 4.41 -7.20 12.20
CA SER A 2 5.00 -5.86 12.37
C SER A 2 4.58 -4.95 11.22
N HIS A 3 4.57 -3.62 11.44
CA HIS A 3 4.26 -2.65 10.36
C HIS A 3 5.18 -2.84 9.14
N LEU A 4 6.44 -3.17 9.40
CA LEU A 4 7.47 -3.36 8.38
C LEU A 4 7.18 -4.59 7.52
N SER A 5 6.82 -5.72 8.13
CA SER A 5 6.54 -6.95 7.37
C SER A 5 5.33 -6.79 6.45
N PHE A 6 4.30 -6.09 6.91
CA PHE A 6 3.11 -5.82 6.10
C PHE A 6 3.42 -4.87 4.93
N PHE A 7 4.15 -3.78 5.20
CA PHE A 7 4.59 -2.85 4.14
C PHE A 7 5.41 -3.56 3.06
N LEU A 8 6.38 -4.40 3.44
CA LEU A 8 7.19 -5.15 2.50
C LEU A 8 6.36 -6.13 1.65
N GLY A 9 5.33 -6.75 2.23
CA GLY A 9 4.40 -7.61 1.49
C GLY A 9 3.61 -6.83 0.44
N VAL A 10 3.04 -5.69 0.82
CA VAL A 10 2.34 -4.78 -0.10
C VAL A 10 3.28 -4.30 -1.20
N TRP A 11 4.49 -3.90 -0.85
CA TRP A 11 5.50 -3.41 -1.78
C TRP A 11 5.97 -4.47 -2.77
N SER A 12 6.17 -5.71 -2.30
CA SER A 12 6.50 -6.84 -3.17
C SER A 12 5.36 -7.13 -4.16
N HIS A 13 4.10 -7.09 -3.71
CA HIS A 13 2.94 -7.25 -4.59
C HIS A 13 2.91 -6.18 -5.68
N ILE A 14 3.12 -4.91 -5.32
CA ILE A 14 3.15 -3.80 -6.27
C ILE A 14 4.22 -4.02 -7.36
N LYS A 15 5.43 -4.43 -6.96
CA LYS A 15 6.52 -4.68 -7.92
C LYS A 15 6.27 -5.91 -8.79
N ASN A 16 5.88 -7.03 -8.18
CA ASN A 16 5.68 -8.29 -8.89
C ASN A 16 4.57 -8.19 -9.94
N ASN A 17 3.55 -7.34 -9.68
CA ASN A 17 2.44 -7.11 -10.60
C ASN A 17 2.61 -5.84 -11.45
N ASN A 18 3.77 -5.18 -11.41
CA ASN A 18 4.07 -3.96 -12.16
C ASN A 18 2.98 -2.87 -12.03
N LEU A 19 2.49 -2.67 -10.81
CA LEU A 19 1.37 -1.77 -10.52
C LEU A 19 1.77 -0.30 -10.41
N GLN A 20 3.06 0.03 -10.59
CA GLN A 20 3.50 1.42 -10.68
C GLN A 20 3.09 2.02 -12.02
N ASP A 21 2.69 3.28 -12.00
CA ASP A 21 2.35 3.99 -13.24
C ASP A 21 3.62 4.16 -14.11
N PRO A 22 3.56 3.78 -15.40
CA PRO A 22 4.73 3.83 -16.28
C PRO A 22 5.21 5.26 -16.56
N THR A 23 4.30 6.24 -16.46
CA THR A 23 4.60 7.67 -16.67
C THR A 23 5.05 8.33 -15.38
N ASN A 24 4.50 7.91 -14.24
CA ASN A 24 4.88 8.45 -12.94
C ASN A 24 5.10 7.34 -11.90
N ARG A 25 6.37 6.97 -11.67
CA ARG A 25 6.75 5.92 -10.71
C ARG A 25 6.35 6.22 -9.26
N ASN A 26 5.95 7.46 -8.94
CA ASN A 26 5.44 7.82 -7.62
C ASN A 26 3.97 7.40 -7.41
N ILE A 27 3.25 7.04 -8.48
CA ILE A 27 1.85 6.61 -8.42
C ILE A 27 1.78 5.09 -8.54
N VAL A 28 0.94 4.49 -7.70
CA VAL A 28 0.60 3.07 -7.72
C VAL A 28 -0.85 2.92 -8.13
N ASN A 29 -1.09 2.18 -9.21
CA ASN A 29 -2.41 1.77 -9.67
C ASN A 29 -2.86 0.55 -8.85
N CYS A 30 -3.88 0.74 -8.01
CA CYS A 30 -4.33 -0.30 -7.10
C CYS A 30 -5.20 -1.33 -7.83
N ASP A 31 -4.79 -2.59 -7.77
CA ASP A 31 -5.63 -3.72 -8.17
C ASP A 31 -6.72 -3.99 -7.11
N GLU A 32 -7.56 -5.01 -7.33
CA GLU A 32 -8.67 -5.31 -6.42
C GLU A 32 -8.20 -5.62 -4.99
N LYS A 33 -7.04 -6.30 -4.85
CA LYS A 33 -6.44 -6.62 -3.56
C LYS A 33 -5.94 -5.37 -2.85
N LEU A 34 -5.19 -4.52 -3.55
CA LEU A 34 -4.69 -3.26 -3.02
C LEU A 34 -5.83 -2.30 -2.71
N LYS A 35 -6.89 -2.24 -3.51
CA LYS A 35 -8.09 -1.46 -3.20
C LYS A 35 -8.67 -1.89 -1.86
N THR A 36 -8.79 -3.18 -1.60
CA THR A 36 -9.33 -3.68 -0.32
C THR A 36 -8.48 -3.24 0.88
N ILE A 37 -7.15 -3.18 0.71
CA ILE A 37 -6.20 -2.78 1.76
C ILE A 37 -6.11 -1.25 1.88
N LEU A 38 -6.18 -0.51 0.77
CA LEU A 38 -5.91 0.93 0.70
C LEU A 38 -7.21 1.75 0.65
N LEU A 39 -8.22 1.34 1.41
CA LEU A 39 -9.50 2.05 1.59
C LEU A 39 -10.29 2.26 0.29
N GLY A 40 -10.23 1.31 -0.63
CA GLY A 40 -10.93 1.34 -1.92
C GLY A 40 -10.29 2.25 -2.97
N ARG A 41 -9.14 2.87 -2.69
CA ARG A 41 -8.50 3.81 -3.61
C ARG A 41 -8.02 3.10 -4.88
N SER A 42 -8.35 3.67 -6.03
CA SER A 42 -7.90 3.17 -7.34
C SER A 42 -6.46 3.54 -7.67
N LYS A 43 -5.98 4.65 -7.11
CA LYS A 43 -4.60 5.11 -7.22
C LYS A 43 -4.16 5.69 -5.88
N VAL A 44 -2.90 5.48 -5.53
CA VAL A 44 -2.27 6.08 -4.35
C VAL A 44 -0.88 6.58 -4.71
N GLU A 45 -0.40 7.59 -4.00
CA GLU A 45 1.01 7.91 -4.05
C GLU A 45 1.84 7.00 -3.15
N LEU A 46 3.09 6.78 -3.52
CA LEU A 46 4.08 6.07 -2.72
C LEU A 46 4.32 6.70 -1.35
N SER A 47 4.16 8.02 -1.26
CA SER A 47 4.24 8.81 -0.02
C SER A 47 3.11 8.45 0.96
N GLU A 48 1.92 8.09 0.46
CA GLU A 48 0.75 7.76 1.25
C GLU A 48 0.78 6.31 1.78
N LEU A 49 1.48 5.41 1.09
CA LEU A 49 1.53 3.98 1.43
C LEU A 49 1.88 3.70 2.91
N PRO A 50 2.93 4.29 3.50
CA PRO A 50 3.25 4.08 4.92
C PRO A 50 2.14 4.54 5.86
N MET A 51 1.43 5.62 5.52
CA MET A 51 0.31 6.13 6.33
C MET A 51 -0.90 5.19 6.21
N LEU A 52 -1.24 4.75 4.99
CA LEU A 52 -2.33 3.81 4.75
C LEU A 52 -2.08 2.47 5.44
N VAL A 53 -0.84 1.97 5.40
CA VAL A 53 -0.43 0.75 6.12
C VAL A 53 -0.60 0.93 7.63
N LYS A 54 -0.21 2.07 8.21
CA LYS A 54 -0.35 2.34 9.65
C LYS A 54 -1.81 2.28 10.14
N LEU A 55 -2.79 2.60 9.29
CA LEU A 55 -4.22 2.54 9.66
C LEU A 55 -4.69 1.11 9.98
N HIS A 56 -4.02 0.08 9.45
CA HIS A 56 -4.31 -1.32 9.78
C HIS A 56 -3.81 -1.76 11.16
N PHE A 57 -3.02 -0.91 11.82
CA PHE A 57 -2.42 -1.18 13.11
C PHE A 57 -2.87 -0.10 14.10
N PRO A 58 -4.10 -0.21 14.64
CA PRO A 58 -4.55 0.71 15.67
C PRO A 58 -3.56 0.70 16.84
N LYS A 59 -3.22 1.89 17.36
CA LYS A 59 -2.44 2.00 18.58
C LYS A 59 -3.23 1.30 19.69
N VAL A 60 -2.78 0.12 20.09
CA VAL A 60 -3.28 -0.54 21.29
C VAL A 60 -2.83 0.34 22.46
N PHE A 61 -3.74 1.15 22.98
CA PHE A 61 -3.55 1.77 24.28
C PHE A 61 -3.55 0.63 25.31
N LYS A 62 -2.37 0.31 25.83
CA LYS A 62 -2.22 -0.48 27.06
C LYS A 62 -2.28 0.45 28.25
#